data_AF-A0ABD5DUI5-F1
#
_entry.id   AF-A0ABD5DUI5-F1
#
_cell.length_a   1.000
_cell.length_b   1.000
_cell.length_c   1.000
_cell.angle_alpha   90.00
_cell.angle_beta   90.00
_cell.angle_gamma   90.00
#
_symmetry.space_group_name_H-M   'P 1'
#
loop_
_entity.id
_entity.type
_entity.pdbx_description
1 polymer ?
#
loop_
_entity_poly.entity_id
_entity_poly.type
_entity_poly.pdbx_seq_one_letter_code
_entity_poly.pdbx_strand_id
1 'polypeptide(L)'
;MSKIIACIDGSLVTNTVCDYAAWFSDKLNSPIKLLHVIDKPKAKAPQDLSGAIGLGSRETLLKELVELEERKGKIELEHGQILLREAKNYLLEKFSIDAQSFQRHGSVLETIMGMEDDIRVLVMGKHGNET
;
A
#
# COMPACT_ATOMS: atom_id res chain seq x y z
N MET A 1 9.87 -20.61 6.26
CA MET A 1 11.05 -19.77 5.98
C MET A 1 10.62 -18.32 6.07
N SER A 2 11.25 -17.56 6.96
CA SER A 2 11.03 -16.12 7.13
C SER A 2 11.49 -15.36 5.88
N LYS A 3 10.78 -14.29 5.51
CA LYS A 3 10.93 -13.55 4.25
C LYS A 3 11.42 -12.13 4.50
N ILE A 4 12.00 -11.52 3.48
CA ILE A 4 12.31 -10.09 3.49
C ILE A 4 11.07 -9.38 2.97
N ILE A 5 10.46 -8.51 3.78
CA ILE A 5 9.31 -7.71 3.38
C ILE A 5 9.78 -6.31 3.03
N ALA A 6 9.47 -5.86 1.82
CA ALA A 6 9.78 -4.51 1.35
C ALA A 6 8.49 -3.73 1.12
N CYS A 7 8.32 -2.63 1.86
CA CYS A 7 7.14 -1.78 1.77
C CYS A 7 7.26 -0.80 0.61
N ILE A 8 6.29 -0.84 -0.30
CA ILE A 8 6.23 -0.02 -1.51
C ILE A 8 5.05 0.93 -1.40
N ASP A 9 5.30 2.23 -1.49
CA ASP A 9 4.30 3.29 -1.39
C ASP A 9 4.32 4.26 -2.58
N GLY A 10 5.20 4.02 -3.57
CA GLY A 10 5.37 4.87 -4.75
C GLY A 10 6.14 6.16 -4.48
N SER A 11 6.75 6.31 -3.29
CA SER A 11 7.64 7.42 -2.99
C SER A 11 8.94 7.35 -3.81
N LEU A 12 9.67 8.46 -3.85
CA LEU A 12 10.97 8.58 -4.53
C LEU A 12 12.01 7.56 -4.04
N VAL A 13 11.84 7.00 -2.83
CA VAL A 13 12.76 6.02 -2.22
C VAL A 13 12.38 4.57 -2.52
N THR A 14 11.35 4.31 -3.32
CA THR A 14 10.90 2.95 -3.69
C THR A 14 12.06 2.09 -4.23
N ASN A 15 12.86 2.63 -5.15
CA ASN A 15 14.00 1.90 -5.72
C ASN A 15 15.08 1.64 -4.67
N THR A 16 15.30 2.57 -3.75
CA THR A 16 16.24 2.38 -2.63
C THR A 16 15.78 1.27 -1.69
N VAL A 17 14.47 1.19 -1.41
CA VAL A 17 13.89 0.07 -0.64
C VAL A 17 14.12 -1.25 -1.37
N CYS A 18 13.90 -1.31 -2.69
CA CYS A 18 14.20 -2.49 -3.50
C CYS A 18 15.69 -2.87 -3.45
N ASP A 19 16.59 -1.90 -3.55
CA ASP A 19 18.04 -2.13 -3.49
C ASP A 19 18.47 -2.77 -2.17
N TYR A 20 17.98 -2.25 -1.04
CA TYR A 20 18.26 -2.85 0.27
C TYR A 20 17.63 -4.23 0.42
N ALA A 21 16.40 -4.43 -0.06
CA ALA A 21 15.76 -5.74 -0.02
C ALA A 21 16.55 -6.78 -0.83
N ALA A 22 17.05 -6.41 -2.01
CA ALA A 22 17.92 -7.25 -2.83
C ALA A 22 19.23 -7.58 -2.11
N TRP A 23 19.87 -6.59 -1.49
CA TRP A 23 21.10 -6.79 -0.72
C TRP A 23 20.89 -7.76 0.45
N PHE A 24 19.82 -7.61 1.22
CA PHE A 24 19.48 -8.56 2.29
C PHE A 24 19.15 -9.95 1.75
N SER A 25 18.49 -10.03 0.59
CA SER A 25 18.14 -11.31 -0.04
C SER A 25 19.37 -12.12 -0.39
N ASP A 26 20.38 -11.47 -0.97
CA ASP A 26 21.69 -12.07 -1.26
C ASP A 26 22.38 -12.56 0.02
N LYS A 27 22.47 -11.70 1.05
CA LYS A 27 23.18 -12.03 2.29
C LYS A 27 22.52 -13.09 3.14
N LEU A 28 21.20 -13.13 3.14
CA LEU A 28 20.43 -14.00 4.03
C LEU A 28 19.87 -15.23 3.31
N ASN A 29 20.06 -15.32 1.99
CA ASN A 29 19.46 -16.34 1.13
C ASN A 29 17.96 -16.51 1.42
N SER A 30 17.23 -15.39 1.47
CA SER A 30 15.82 -15.34 1.87
C SER A 30 14.99 -14.63 0.81
N PRO A 31 13.79 -15.13 0.47
CA PRO A 31 13.00 -14.57 -0.61
C PRO A 31 12.45 -13.19 -0.25
N ILE A 32 12.29 -12.34 -1.27
CA ILE A 32 11.68 -11.00 -1.15
C ILE A 32 10.18 -11.09 -1.38
N LYS A 33 9.43 -10.35 -0.56
CA LYS A 33 8.01 -10.09 -0.74
C LYS A 33 7.76 -8.57 -0.72
N LEU A 34 7.25 -8.05 -1.82
CA LEU A 34 6.83 -6.66 -1.95
C LEU A 34 5.43 -6.48 -1.36
N LEU A 35 5.25 -5.47 -0.51
CA LEU A 35 4.00 -5.14 0.16
C LEU A 35 3.58 -3.72 -0.18
N HIS A 36 2.38 -3.56 -0.73
CA HIS A 36 1.71 -2.27 -0.82
C HIS A 36 0.42 -2.31 0.00
N VAL A 37 0.22 -1.31 0.86
CA VAL A 37 -0.97 -1.20 1.70
C VAL A 37 -1.76 0.01 1.26
N ILE A 38 -3.02 -0.21 0.89
CA ILE A 38 -3.99 0.86 0.68
C ILE A 38 -4.57 1.19 2.04
N ASP A 39 -4.16 2.33 2.58
CA ASP A 39 -4.72 2.81 3.84
C ASP A 39 -6.20 3.15 3.65
N LYS A 40 -7.02 2.79 4.63
CA LYS A 40 -8.42 3.22 4.60
C LYS A 40 -8.44 4.65 5.10
N PRO A 41 -8.98 5.62 4.34
CA PRO A 41 -9.16 6.96 4.88
C PRO A 41 -9.99 6.84 6.16
N LYS A 42 -9.48 7.38 7.27
CA LYS A 42 -10.29 7.55 8.48
C LYS A 42 -11.49 8.39 8.05
N ALA A 43 -12.68 7.79 8.04
CA ALA A 43 -13.90 8.49 7.69
C ALA A 43 -13.98 9.77 8.54
N LYS A 44 -13.77 10.93 7.90
CA LYS A 44 -14.08 12.20 8.55
C LYS A 44 -15.59 12.21 8.65
N ALA A 45 -16.10 12.26 9.89
CA ALA A 45 -17.54 12.39 10.11
C ALA A 45 -18.04 13.53 9.22
N PRO A 46 -19.10 13.30 8.41
CA PRO A 46 -19.64 14.36 7.56
C PRO A 46 -19.95 15.56 8.45
N GLN A 47 -19.44 16.73 8.06
CA GLN A 47 -19.71 18.00 8.74
C GLN A 47 -21.23 18.15 8.88
N ASP A 48 -21.70 18.47 10.08
CA ASP A 48 -23.13 18.59 10.36
C ASP A 48 -23.74 19.77 9.58
N LEU A 49 -24.32 19.46 8.42
CA LEU A 49 -25.00 20.38 7.50
C LEU A 49 -26.52 20.28 7.64
N SER A 50 -27.03 19.71 8.75
CA SER A 50 -28.45 19.41 8.98
C SER A 50 -29.40 20.61 8.89
N GLY A 51 -28.88 21.85 8.92
CA GLY A 51 -29.68 23.07 8.82
C GLY A 51 -29.99 23.59 7.41
N ALA A 52 -29.35 23.09 6.34
CA ALA A 52 -29.40 23.75 5.03
C ALA A 52 -30.01 22.95 3.87
N ILE A 53 -30.32 21.66 4.06
CA ILE A 53 -30.53 20.72 2.95
C ILE A 53 -31.77 19.85 3.21
N GLY A 54 -32.82 20.02 2.39
CA GLY A 54 -34.09 19.29 2.51
C GLY A 54 -33.93 17.76 2.47
N LEU A 55 -34.89 17.02 3.02
CA LEU A 55 -34.79 15.56 3.25
C LEU A 55 -34.42 14.72 2.00
N GLY A 56 -34.77 15.17 0.78
CA GLY A 56 -34.40 14.48 -0.47
C GLY A 56 -32.94 14.68 -0.90
N SER A 57 -32.35 15.82 -0.58
CA SER A 57 -30.98 16.16 -0.99
C SER A 57 -29.91 15.41 -0.17
N ARG A 58 -30.19 15.04 1.09
CA ARG A 58 -29.27 14.23 1.89
C ARG A 58 -29.05 12.84 1.30
N GLU A 59 -30.11 12.19 0.84
CA GLU A 59 -30.01 10.84 0.27
C GLU A 59 -29.25 10.84 -1.06
N THR A 60 -29.47 11.86 -1.90
CA THR A 60 -28.71 12.06 -3.13
C THR A 60 -27.24 12.30 -2.86
N LEU A 61 -26.88 13.20 -1.93
CA LEU A 61 -25.50 13.46 -1.55
C LEU A 61 -24.79 12.23 -0.96
N LEU A 62 -25.48 11.45 -0.12
CA LEU A 62 -24.92 10.20 0.40
C LEU A 62 -24.64 9.19 -0.70
N LYS A 63 -25.55 9.05 -1.68
CA LYS A 63 -25.34 8.18 -2.85
C LYS A 63 -24.14 8.64 -3.68
N GLU A 64 -24.05 9.94 -3.97
CA GLU A 64 -22.91 10.52 -4.71
C GLU A 64 -21.58 10.29 -3.98
N LEU A 65 -21.54 10.44 -2.65
CA LEU A 65 -20.35 10.17 -1.85
C LEU A 65 -19.94 8.70 -1.90
N VAL A 66 -20.89 7.77 -1.77
CA VAL A 66 -20.63 6.33 -1.86
C VAL A 66 -20.07 5.96 -3.24
N GLU A 67 -20.67 6.48 -4.33
CA GLU A 67 -20.17 6.26 -5.69
C GLU A 67 -18.77 6.84 -5.92
N LEU A 68 -18.46 7.97 -5.26
CA LEU A 68 -17.15 8.60 -5.33
C LEU A 68 -16.10 7.77 -4.57
N GLU A 69 -16.43 7.28 -3.37
CA GLU A 69 -15.55 6.39 -2.59
C GLU A 69 -15.27 5.08 -3.34
N GLU A 70 -16.28 4.48 -3.97
CA GLU A 70 -16.10 3.28 -4.78
C GLU A 70 -15.16 3.52 -5.96
N ARG A 71 -15.37 4.61 -6.71
CA ARG A 71 -14.49 4.99 -7.82
C ARG A 71 -13.06 5.24 -7.35
N LYS A 72 -12.90 5.95 -6.23
CA LYS A 72 -11.58 6.24 -5.66
C LYS A 72 -10.87 4.96 -5.23
N GLY A 73 -11.56 4.04 -4.55
CA GLY A 73 -11.00 2.76 -4.13
C GLY A 73 -10.53 1.90 -5.31
N LYS A 74 -11.26 1.93 -6.44
CA LYS A 74 -10.82 1.23 -7.66
C LYS A 74 -9.52 1.80 -8.22
N ILE A 75 -9.39 3.13 -8.26
CA ILE A 75 -8.17 3.82 -8.73
C ILE A 75 -6.98 3.49 -7.82
N GLU A 76 -7.17 3.53 -6.49
CA GLU A 76 -6.12 3.19 -5.53
C GLU A 76 -5.67 1.72 -5.67
N LEU A 77 -6.61 0.80 -5.93
CA LEU A 77 -6.32 -0.60 -6.21
C LEU A 77 -5.43 -0.75 -7.45
N GLU A 78 -5.84 -0.16 -8.59
CA GLU A 78 -5.09 -0.22 -9.85
C GLU A 78 -3.72 0.43 -9.72
N HIS A 79 -3.64 1.59 -9.06
CA HIS A 79 -2.38 2.28 -8.80
C HIS A 79 -1.40 1.41 -7.99
N GLY A 80 -1.87 0.80 -6.89
CA GLY A 80 -1.03 -0.08 -6.09
C GLY A 80 -0.53 -1.31 -6.84
N GLN A 81 -1.33 -1.88 -7.75
CA GLN A 81 -0.88 -2.96 -8.64
C GLN A 81 0.24 -2.51 -9.59
N ILE A 82 0.13 -1.29 -10.14
CA ILE A 82 1.17 -0.71 -11.00
C ILE A 82 2.47 -0.55 -10.21
N LEU A 83 2.43 0.03 -9.01
CA LEU A 83 3.61 0.20 -8.15
C LEU A 83 4.31 -1.11 -7.84
N LEU A 84 3.54 -2.14 -7.46
CA LEU A 84 4.09 -3.46 -7.18
C LEU A 84 4.72 -4.11 -8.41
N ARG A 85 4.11 -3.94 -9.59
CA ARG A 85 4.64 -4.45 -10.85
C ARG A 85 5.94 -3.75 -11.25
N GLU A 86 6.00 -2.43 -11.12
CA GLU A 86 7.22 -1.66 -11.40
C GLU A 86 8.35 -2.05 -10.46
N ALA A 87 8.09 -2.14 -9.15
CA ALA A 87 9.09 -2.60 -8.18
C ALA A 87 9.55 -4.05 -8.44
N LYS A 88 8.64 -4.92 -8.88
CA LYS A 88 8.97 -6.30 -9.26
C LYS A 88 9.88 -6.33 -10.50
N ASN A 89 9.53 -5.58 -11.54
CA ASN A 89 10.33 -5.48 -12.76
C ASN A 89 11.72 -4.91 -12.45
N TYR A 90 11.79 -3.89 -11.60
CA TYR A 90 13.06 -3.32 -11.15
C TYR A 90 13.98 -4.36 -10.50
N LEU A 91 13.44 -5.18 -9.59
CA LEU A 91 14.19 -6.27 -8.94
C LEU A 91 14.63 -7.34 -9.95
N LEU A 92 13.77 -7.68 -10.90
CA LEU A 92 14.07 -8.67 -11.92
C LEU A 92 15.17 -8.19 -12.88
N GLU A 93 15.08 -6.95 -13.38
CA GLU A 93 16.02 -6.41 -14.36
C GLU A 93 17.39 -6.11 -13.75
N LYS A 94 17.44 -5.57 -12.53
CA LYS A 94 18.70 -5.14 -11.90
C LYS A 94 19.40 -6.25 -11.13
N PHE A 95 18.63 -7.16 -10.53
CA PHE A 95 19.17 -8.17 -9.60
C PHE A 95 18.84 -9.62 -10.01
N SER A 96 18.08 -9.84 -11.08
CA SER A 96 17.59 -11.17 -11.47
C SER A 96 16.76 -11.86 -10.38
N ILE A 97 16.05 -11.07 -9.56
CA ILE A 97 15.21 -11.57 -8.46
C ILE A 97 13.73 -11.50 -8.85
N ASP A 98 13.07 -12.65 -8.98
CA ASP A 98 11.62 -12.75 -9.13
C ASP A 98 10.93 -12.67 -7.77
N ALA A 99 10.61 -11.45 -7.34
CA ALA A 99 9.95 -11.21 -6.06
C ALA A 99 8.44 -11.55 -6.11
N GLN A 100 7.92 -12.05 -5.00
CA GLN A 100 6.48 -12.13 -4.78
C GLN A 100 5.96 -10.73 -4.41
N SER A 101 4.74 -10.40 -4.82
CA SER A 101 4.08 -9.15 -4.43
C SER A 101 2.68 -9.42 -3.88
N PHE A 102 2.21 -8.59 -2.96
CA PHE A 102 0.84 -8.63 -2.47
C PHE A 102 0.38 -7.24 -2.03
N GLN A 103 -0.89 -6.99 -2.27
CA GLN A 103 -1.56 -5.75 -1.91
C GLN A 103 -2.58 -6.04 -0.80
N ARG A 104 -2.67 -5.15 0.18
CA ARG A 104 -3.60 -5.27 1.31
C ARG A 104 -4.33 -3.95 1.53
N HIS A 105 -5.57 -4.04 2.02
CA HIS A 105 -6.29 -2.90 2.56
C HIS A 105 -6.13 -2.87 4.08
N GLY A 106 -6.06 -1.68 4.65
CA GLY A 106 -6.04 -1.47 6.10
C GLY A 106 -4.81 -0.71 6.56
N SER A 107 -4.53 -0.75 7.87
CA SER A 107 -3.35 -0.07 8.40
C SER A 107 -2.08 -0.82 8.03
N VAL A 108 -1.03 -0.07 7.68
CA VAL A 108 0.33 -0.60 7.47
C VAL A 108 0.80 -1.35 8.72
N LEU A 109 0.60 -0.75 9.91
CA LEU A 109 1.04 -1.33 11.18
C LEU A 109 0.35 -2.66 11.45
N GLU A 110 -0.97 -2.71 11.35
CA GLU A 110 -1.76 -3.95 11.56
C GLU A 110 -1.35 -5.04 10.56
N THR A 111 -1.11 -4.65 9.31
CA THR A 111 -0.69 -5.59 8.25
C THR A 111 0.69 -6.19 8.56
N ILE A 112 1.64 -5.38 9.02
CA ILE A 112 2.99 -5.85 9.39
C ILE A 112 2.92 -6.75 10.63
N MET A 113 2.18 -6.35 11.66
CA MET A 113 1.99 -7.16 12.88
C MET A 113 1.37 -8.52 12.56
N GLY A 114 0.37 -8.57 11.68
CA GLY A 114 -0.24 -9.82 11.23
C GLY A 114 0.69 -10.75 10.44
N MET A 115 1.89 -10.28 10.07
CA MET A 115 2.90 -11.03 9.34
C MET A 115 4.20 -11.23 10.14
N GLU A 116 4.25 -10.79 11.39
CA GLU A 116 5.47 -10.70 12.21
C GLU A 116 6.27 -12.00 12.23
N ASP A 117 5.61 -13.15 12.47
CA ASP A 117 6.25 -14.47 12.53
C ASP A 117 6.93 -14.89 11.21
N ASP A 118 6.48 -14.33 10.09
CA ASP A 118 7.02 -14.60 8.75
C ASP A 118 8.09 -13.60 8.32
N ILE A 119 8.35 -12.53 9.10
CA ILE A 119 9.29 -11.47 8.73
C ILE A 119 10.69 -11.78 9.27
N ARG A 120 11.67 -11.89 8.35
CA ARG A 120 13.09 -11.94 8.70
C ARG A 120 13.70 -10.53 8.80
N VAL A 121 13.33 -9.70 7.83
CA VAL A 121 13.78 -8.32 7.67
C VAL A 121 12.62 -7.53 7.09
N LEU A 122 12.35 -6.36 7.68
CA LEU A 122 11.42 -5.37 7.14
C LEU A 122 12.24 -4.21 6.58
N VAL A 123 11.99 -3.85 5.33
CA VAL A 123 12.61 -2.70 4.64
C VAL A 123 11.52 -1.69 4.31
N MET A 124 11.68 -0.46 4.80
CA MET A 124 10.73 0.63 4.60
C MET A 124 11.45 1.96 4.35
N GLY A 125 10.80 2.85 3.60
CA GLY A 125 11.25 4.24 3.45
C GLY A 125 11.14 4.99 4.78
N LYS A 126 12.04 5.95 5.01
CA LYS A 126 12.00 6.81 6.20
C LYS A 126 10.78 7.74 6.22
N HIS A 127 10.33 8.18 5.04
CA HIS A 127 9.19 9.06 4.85
C HIS A 127 8.24 8.39 3.85
N GLY A 128 6.94 8.57 4.04
CA GLY A 128 5.92 8.09 3.13
C GLY A 128 5.57 9.14 2.07
N ASN A 129 4.76 8.77 1.09
CA ASN A 129 4.27 9.69 0.05
C ASN A 129 3.30 10.79 0.55
N GLU A 130 2.91 10.77 1.84
CA GLU A 130 1.97 11.73 2.46
C GLU A 130 2.60 12.63 3.55
N THR A 131 3.94 12.69 3.64
CA THR A 131 4.68 13.61 4.54
C THR A 131 5.56 14.56 3.75
#